data_AF-A0AAJ1WDC5-F1
#
_entry.id   AF-A0AAJ1WDC5-F1
#
_cell.length_a   1.000
_cell.length_b   1.000
_cell.length_c   1.000
_cell.angle_alpha   90.00
_cell.angle_beta   90.00
_cell.angle_gamma   90.00
#
_symmetry.space_group_name_H-M   'P 1'
#
loop_
_entity.id
_entity.type
_entity.pdbx_description
1 polymer ?
#
loop_
_entity_poly.entity_id
_entity_poly.type
_entity_poly.pdbx_seq_one_letter_code
_entity_poly.pdbx_strand_id
1 'polypeptide(L)'
;MPGYTVVCTVCGNSFPAVTKNEKYCSPSCRAAGAKRVREEWEQNSDYKAKQRQRMREKRKQEQATTQQQRQMQRRKANENSQREMELRKKQRLEETRKKAAQGDLSALQDLAFEKGDIFEYWRLYKEQILESEREFNYVGRHLVSGIDVHEENFEYLVVEQIEDKKRL
;
A
#
# COMPACT_ATOMS: atom_id res chain seq x y z
N MET A 1 -43.01 -56.49 -40.14
CA MET A 1 -41.83 -55.60 -40.28
C MET A 1 -40.61 -56.41 -39.89
N PRO A 2 -39.62 -56.62 -40.77
CA PRO A 2 -38.47 -57.47 -40.46
C PRO A 2 -37.64 -56.79 -39.36
N GLY A 3 -37.77 -57.30 -38.14
CA GLY A 3 -36.95 -56.86 -37.01
C GLY A 3 -35.53 -57.32 -37.23
N TYR A 4 -34.57 -56.38 -37.17
CA TYR A 4 -33.16 -56.75 -37.18
C TYR A 4 -32.84 -57.38 -35.83
N THR A 5 -32.21 -58.54 -35.81
CA THR A 5 -31.66 -59.06 -34.55
C THR A 5 -30.26 -58.51 -34.40
N VAL A 6 -30.06 -57.66 -33.39
CA VAL A 6 -28.76 -57.04 -33.10
C VAL A 6 -28.30 -57.44 -31.71
N VAL A 7 -26.99 -57.62 -31.53
CA VAL A 7 -26.38 -57.96 -30.25
C VAL A 7 -26.06 -56.68 -29.47
N CYS A 8 -26.52 -56.60 -28.23
CA CYS A 8 -26.24 -55.49 -27.34
C CYS A 8 -24.74 -55.44 -26.98
N THR A 9 -24.10 -54.31 -27.22
CA THR A 9 -22.67 -54.09 -26.93
C THR A 9 -22.32 -54.06 -25.44
N VAL A 10 -23.31 -53.98 -24.55
CA VAL A 10 -23.09 -53.91 -23.09
C VAL A 10 -23.32 -55.24 -22.40
N CYS A 11 -24.41 -55.95 -22.73
CA CYS A 11 -24.78 -57.20 -22.08
C CYS A 11 -24.64 -58.45 -22.96
N GLY A 12 -24.35 -58.32 -24.25
CA GLY A 12 -24.19 -59.45 -25.18
C GLY A 12 -25.49 -60.11 -25.62
N ASN A 13 -26.66 -59.67 -25.13
CA ASN A 13 -27.94 -60.26 -25.50
C ASN A 13 -28.40 -59.78 -26.88
N SER A 14 -28.96 -60.71 -27.66
CA SER A 14 -29.63 -60.40 -28.92
C SER A 14 -31.03 -59.83 -28.66
N PHE A 15 -31.41 -58.75 -29.35
CA PHE A 15 -32.72 -58.11 -29.21
C PHE A 15 -33.29 -57.69 -30.57
N PRO A 16 -34.62 -57.61 -30.70
CA PRO A 16 -35.26 -57.09 -31.91
C PRO A 16 -35.06 -55.57 -31.96
N ALA A 17 -34.31 -55.11 -32.94
CA ALA A 17 -34.05 -53.71 -33.21
C ALA A 17 -34.93 -53.20 -34.35
N VAL A 18 -35.30 -51.91 -34.24
CA VAL A 18 -36.03 -51.20 -35.31
C VAL A 18 -35.06 -50.87 -36.44
N THR A 19 -33.81 -50.57 -36.11
CA THR A 19 -32.75 -50.26 -37.09
C THR A 19 -31.52 -51.14 -36.89
N LYS A 20 -30.82 -51.45 -37.98
CA LYS A 20 -29.59 -52.26 -37.97
C LYS A 20 -28.43 -51.65 -37.15
N ASN A 21 -28.49 -50.34 -36.85
CA ASN A 21 -27.44 -49.61 -36.14
C ASN A 21 -27.69 -49.46 -34.63
N GLU A 22 -28.78 -50.03 -34.10
CA GLU A 22 -29.04 -49.99 -32.66
C GLU A 22 -28.02 -50.83 -31.88
N LYS A 23 -27.38 -50.22 -30.88
CA LYS A 23 -26.27 -50.85 -30.15
C LYS A 23 -26.66 -51.42 -28.79
N TYR A 24 -27.85 -51.09 -28.30
CA TYR A 24 -28.25 -51.32 -26.91
C TYR A 24 -29.70 -51.82 -26.83
N CYS A 25 -29.91 -52.91 -26.09
CA CYS A 25 -31.22 -53.54 -25.94
C CYS A 25 -32.17 -52.81 -24.97
N SER A 26 -31.67 -51.86 -24.18
CA SER A 26 -32.44 -51.15 -23.16
C SER A 26 -31.86 -49.75 -22.87
N PRO A 27 -32.66 -48.83 -22.28
CA PRO A 27 -32.16 -47.55 -21.80
C PRO A 27 -31.02 -47.69 -20.78
N SER A 28 -31.07 -48.71 -19.92
CA SER A 28 -30.01 -49.01 -18.96
C SER A 28 -28.70 -49.39 -19.64
N CYS A 29 -28.75 -50.27 -20.66
CA CYS A 29 -27.56 -50.61 -21.45
C CYS A 29 -27.02 -49.41 -22.22
N ARG A 30 -27.90 -48.51 -22.72
CA ARG A 30 -27.47 -47.28 -23.39
C ARG A 30 -26.72 -46.34 -22.43
N ALA A 31 -27.23 -46.15 -21.21
CA ALA A 31 -26.55 -45.34 -20.19
C ALA A 31 -25.20 -45.95 -19.79
N ALA A 32 -25.16 -47.28 -19.60
CA ALA A 32 -23.93 -48.00 -19.29
C ALA A 32 -22.88 -47.91 -20.42
N GLY A 33 -23.31 -48.03 -21.68
CA GLY A 33 -22.44 -47.87 -22.85
C GLY A 33 -21.89 -46.44 -22.97
N ALA A 34 -22.75 -45.44 -22.81
CA ALA A 34 -22.33 -44.04 -22.79
C ALA A 34 -21.34 -43.74 -21.65
N LYS A 35 -21.53 -44.35 -20.47
CA LYS A 35 -20.61 -44.24 -19.35
C LYS A 35 -19.24 -44.85 -19.67
N ARG A 36 -19.21 -46.07 -20.23
CA ARG A 36 -17.95 -46.73 -20.65
C ARG A 36 -17.18 -45.90 -21.68
N VAL A 37 -17.86 -45.44 -22.73
CA VAL A 37 -17.24 -44.59 -23.77
C VAL A 37 -16.67 -43.31 -23.17
N ARG A 38 -17.38 -42.71 -22.21
CA ARG A 38 -16.91 -41.51 -21.50
C ARG A 38 -15.71 -41.83 -20.61
N GLU A 39 -15.74 -42.91 -19.86
CA GLU A 39 -14.63 -43.36 -19.00
C GLU A 39 -13.38 -43.64 -19.83
N GLU A 40 -13.52 -44.34 -20.96
CA GLU A 40 -12.43 -44.58 -21.92
C GLU A 40 -11.89 -43.28 -22.51
N TRP A 41 -12.76 -42.35 -22.91
CA TRP A 41 -12.35 -41.03 -23.39
C TRP A 41 -11.65 -40.22 -22.29
N GLU A 42 -12.10 -40.29 -21.03
CA GLU A 42 -11.47 -39.62 -19.89
C GLU A 42 -10.12 -40.25 -19.52
N GLN A 43 -9.93 -41.56 -19.70
CA GLN A 43 -8.65 -42.25 -19.49
C GLN A 43 -7.65 -41.94 -20.61
N ASN A 44 -8.13 -41.87 -21.86
CA ASN A 44 -7.28 -41.65 -23.04
C ASN A 44 -7.08 -40.16 -23.38
N SER A 45 -7.77 -39.24 -22.69
CA SER A 45 -7.63 -37.80 -22.92
C SER A 45 -7.02 -37.06 -21.73
N ASP A 46 -6.23 -36.04 -22.05
CA ASP A 46 -5.69 -35.12 -21.05
C ASP A 46 -6.69 -34.01 -20.63
N TYR A 47 -7.98 -34.25 -20.85
CA TYR A 47 -9.03 -33.24 -20.69
C TYR A 47 -9.05 -32.64 -19.28
N LYS A 48 -8.96 -33.49 -18.24
CA LYS A 48 -8.99 -33.05 -16.85
C LYS A 48 -7.75 -32.23 -16.47
N ALA A 49 -6.56 -32.52 -17.00
CA ALA A 49 -5.37 -31.73 -16.69
C ALA A 49 -5.39 -30.37 -17.40
N LYS A 50 -5.79 -30.33 -18.68
CA LYS A 50 -6.01 -29.08 -19.41
C LYS A 50 -7.07 -28.20 -18.74
N GLN A 51 -8.16 -28.81 -18.25
CA GLN A 51 -9.17 -28.09 -17.47
C GLN A 51 -8.58 -27.48 -16.19
N ARG A 52 -7.77 -28.24 -15.43
CA ARG A 52 -7.07 -27.73 -14.24
C ARG A 52 -6.11 -26.59 -14.58
N GLN A 53 -5.36 -26.69 -15.67
CA GLN A 53 -4.45 -25.63 -16.13
C GLN A 53 -5.20 -24.34 -16.45
N ARG A 54 -6.27 -24.41 -17.25
CA ARG A 54 -7.13 -23.25 -17.56
C ARG A 54 -7.67 -22.58 -16.30
N MET A 55 -8.12 -23.37 -15.33
CA MET A 55 -8.61 -22.83 -14.05
C MET A 55 -7.50 -22.18 -13.22
N ARG A 56 -6.27 -22.71 -13.24
CA ARG A 56 -5.10 -22.10 -12.58
C ARG A 56 -4.72 -20.77 -13.23
N GLU A 57 -4.68 -20.72 -14.56
CA GLU A 57 -4.39 -19.51 -15.32
C GLU A 57 -5.42 -18.42 -15.06
N LYS A 58 -6.72 -18.78 -15.10
CA LYS A 58 -7.81 -17.85 -14.77
C LYS A 58 -7.66 -17.28 -13.36
N ARG A 59 -7.43 -18.13 -12.36
CA ARG A 59 -7.18 -17.67 -10.97
C ARG A 59 -5.96 -16.77 -10.87
N LYS A 60 -4.88 -17.06 -11.60
CA LYS A 60 -3.68 -16.24 -11.63
C LYS A 60 -3.96 -14.86 -12.24
N GLN A 61 -4.76 -14.79 -13.30
CA GLN A 61 -5.19 -13.53 -13.92
C GLN A 61 -6.11 -12.72 -12.98
N GLU A 62 -7.07 -13.38 -12.32
CA GLU A 62 -7.94 -12.75 -11.32
C GLU A 62 -7.14 -12.21 -10.13
N GLN A 63 -6.15 -12.97 -9.65
CA GLN A 63 -5.25 -12.52 -8.58
C GLN A 63 -4.37 -11.35 -9.03
N ALA A 64 -3.81 -11.39 -10.24
CA ALA A 64 -2.98 -10.31 -10.77
C ALA A 64 -3.77 -9.02 -10.95
N THR A 65 -4.98 -9.10 -11.52
CA THR A 65 -5.88 -7.93 -11.68
C THR A 65 -6.30 -7.36 -10.31
N THR A 66 -6.68 -8.21 -9.36
CA THR A 66 -6.99 -7.79 -7.98
C THR A 66 -5.78 -7.11 -7.32
N GLN A 67 -4.58 -7.67 -7.49
CA GLN A 67 -3.35 -7.11 -6.94
C GLN A 67 -3.02 -5.75 -7.58
N GLN A 68 -3.15 -5.61 -8.90
CA GLN A 68 -2.96 -4.35 -9.62
C GLN A 68 -3.95 -3.27 -9.14
N GLN A 69 -5.23 -3.63 -8.98
CA GLN A 69 -6.25 -2.72 -8.44
C GLN A 69 -5.91 -2.25 -7.03
N ARG A 70 -5.51 -3.17 -6.13
CA ARG A 70 -5.08 -2.82 -4.77
C ARG A 70 -3.85 -1.92 -4.76
N GLN A 71 -2.86 -2.21 -5.61
CA GLN A 71 -1.66 -1.37 -5.73
C GLN A 71 -2.01 0.04 -6.21
N MET A 72 -2.90 0.17 -7.20
CA MET A 72 -3.37 1.47 -7.70
C MET A 72 -4.13 2.24 -6.62
N GLN A 73 -5.03 1.58 -5.88
CA GLN A 73 -5.75 2.21 -4.77
C GLN A 73 -4.79 2.69 -3.68
N ARG A 74 -3.80 1.88 -3.31
CA ARG A 74 -2.78 2.26 -2.32
C ARG A 74 -1.93 3.45 -2.80
N ARG A 75 -1.54 3.48 -4.07
CA ARG A 75 -0.82 4.63 -4.65
C ARG A 75 -1.65 5.90 -4.56
N LYS A 76 -2.92 5.86 -4.99
CA LYS A 76 -3.85 7.00 -4.88
C LYS A 76 -4.05 7.46 -3.43
N ALA A 77 -4.20 6.51 -2.49
CA ALA A 77 -4.33 6.82 -1.07
C ALA A 77 -3.06 7.49 -0.52
N ASN A 78 -1.88 6.98 -0.89
CA ASN A 78 -0.60 7.57 -0.50
C ASN A 78 -0.42 8.97 -1.08
N GLU A 79 -0.72 9.17 -2.37
CA GLU A 79 -0.67 10.48 -3.03
C GLU A 79 -1.61 11.48 -2.37
N ASN A 80 -2.84 11.07 -2.04
CA ASN A 80 -3.80 11.91 -1.33
C ASN A 80 -3.30 12.27 0.08
N SER A 81 -2.78 11.28 0.82
CA SER A 81 -2.21 11.51 2.15
C SER A 81 -1.00 12.46 2.09
N GLN A 82 -0.13 12.32 1.09
CA GLN A 82 0.99 13.24 0.87
C GLN A 82 0.51 14.66 0.60
N ARG A 83 -0.48 14.85 -0.30
CA ARG A 83 -1.07 16.16 -0.58
C ARG A 83 -1.70 16.78 0.66
N GLU A 84 -2.39 15.99 1.48
CA GLU A 84 -2.99 16.47 2.71
C GLU A 84 -1.92 16.90 3.73
N MET A 85 -0.84 16.12 3.89
CA MET A 85 0.29 16.49 4.74
C MET A 85 0.98 17.78 4.28
N GLU A 86 1.18 17.94 2.96
CA GLU A 86 1.75 19.17 2.39
C GLU A 86 0.84 20.38 2.62
N LEU A 87 -0.48 20.21 2.45
CA LEU A 87 -1.44 21.27 2.70
C LEU A 87 -1.43 21.68 4.19
N ARG A 88 -1.44 20.71 5.11
CA ARG A 88 -1.31 20.96 6.56
C ARG A 88 0.01 21.65 6.89
N LYS A 89 1.13 21.26 6.27
CA LYS A 89 2.42 21.93 6.45
C LYS A 89 2.35 23.38 5.99
N LYS A 90 1.76 23.66 4.84
CA LYS A 90 1.57 25.04 4.32
C LYS A 90 0.70 25.88 5.25
N GLN A 91 -0.41 25.31 5.74
CA GLN A 91 -1.29 26.00 6.69
C GLN A 91 -0.58 26.34 8.00
N ARG A 92 0.17 25.39 8.58
CA ARG A 92 0.98 25.65 9.79
C ARG A 92 2.02 26.74 9.56
N LEU A 93 2.69 26.73 8.41
CA LEU A 93 3.67 27.75 8.06
C LEU A 93 3.02 29.13 7.92
N GLU A 94 1.83 29.21 7.30
CA GLU A 94 1.07 30.46 7.19
C GLU A 94 0.64 30.99 8.56
N GLU A 95 0.17 30.12 9.46
CA GLU A 95 -0.18 30.48 10.83
C GLU A 95 1.04 30.98 11.61
N THR A 96 2.18 30.28 11.49
CA THR A 96 3.45 30.68 12.10
C THR A 96 3.88 32.05 11.59
N ARG A 97 3.76 32.31 10.28
CA ARG A 97 4.03 33.64 9.70
C ARG A 97 3.11 34.73 10.23
N LYS A 98 1.83 34.43 10.48
CA LYS A 98 0.88 35.37 11.08
C LYS A 98 1.28 35.72 12.51
N LYS A 99 1.64 34.73 13.33
CA LYS A 99 2.12 34.94 14.71
C LYS A 99 3.43 35.73 14.74
N ALA A 100 4.37 35.37 13.86
CA ALA A 100 5.63 36.10 13.72
C ALA A 100 5.40 37.57 13.31
N ALA A 101 4.44 37.84 12.41
CA ALA A 101 4.05 39.20 12.05
C ALA A 101 3.38 39.98 13.21
N GLN A 102 2.85 39.28 14.21
CA GLN A 102 2.33 39.86 15.45
C GLN A 102 3.42 40.05 16.53
N GLY A 103 4.67 39.66 16.25
CA GLY A 103 5.80 39.80 17.18
C GLY A 103 6.00 38.59 18.11
N ASP A 104 5.35 37.46 17.85
CA ASP A 104 5.58 36.23 18.63
C ASP A 104 7.02 35.72 18.42
N LEU A 105 7.84 35.80 19.48
CA LEU A 105 9.25 35.41 19.45
C LEU A 105 9.45 33.93 19.14
N SER A 106 8.57 33.05 19.61
CA SER A 106 8.65 31.62 19.33
C SER A 106 8.41 31.36 17.84
N ALA A 107 7.41 32.02 17.24
CA ALA A 107 7.12 31.89 15.82
C ALA A 107 8.22 32.50 14.93
N LEU A 108 8.85 33.60 15.36
CA LEU A 108 10.02 34.17 14.68
C LEU A 108 11.20 33.19 14.73
N GLN A 109 11.43 32.55 15.87
CA GLN A 109 12.50 31.57 16.05
C GLN A 109 12.28 30.33 15.17
N ASP A 110 11.04 29.82 15.09
CA ASP A 110 10.68 28.72 14.20
C ASP A 110 10.97 29.05 12.73
N LEU A 111 10.68 30.28 12.29
CA LEU A 111 10.98 30.73 10.93
C LEU A 111 12.48 30.89 10.67
N ALA A 112 13.26 31.34 11.65
CA ALA A 112 14.71 31.42 11.55
C ALA A 112 15.32 30.01 11.39
N PHE A 113 14.83 29.04 12.18
CA PHE A 113 15.22 27.64 12.06
C PHE A 113 14.88 27.06 10.68
N GLU A 114 13.66 27.29 10.17
CA GLU A 114 13.27 26.82 8.84
C GLU A 114 14.09 27.44 7.70
N LYS A 115 14.52 28.70 7.84
CA LYS A 115 15.43 29.35 6.88
C LYS A 115 16.87 28.86 6.99
N GLY A 116 17.23 28.18 8.07
CA GLY A 116 18.61 27.83 8.39
C GLY A 116 19.44 29.01 8.87
N ASP A 117 18.80 30.08 9.32
CA ASP A 117 19.48 31.25 9.92
C ASP A 117 19.78 30.96 11.39
N ILE A 118 20.92 30.31 11.61
CA ILE A 118 21.34 29.85 12.95
C ILE A 118 21.61 31.04 13.87
N PHE A 119 22.16 32.14 13.33
CA PHE A 119 22.45 33.33 14.10
C PHE A 119 21.17 33.98 14.62
N GLU A 120 20.21 34.21 13.73
CA GLU A 120 18.91 34.79 14.08
C GLU A 120 18.15 33.90 15.06
N TYR A 121 18.23 32.57 14.92
CA TYR A 121 17.62 31.62 15.85
C TYR A 121 18.11 31.83 17.30
N TRP A 122 19.43 31.97 17.49
CA TRP A 122 20.01 32.15 18.83
C TRP A 122 19.79 33.56 19.37
N ARG A 123 19.70 34.57 18.50
CA ARG A 123 19.29 35.94 18.88
C ARG A 123 17.89 35.96 19.47
N LEU A 124 16.94 35.34 18.77
CA LEU A 124 15.56 35.22 19.21
C LEU A 124 15.42 34.31 20.45
N TYR A 125 16.25 33.27 20.56
CA TYR A 125 16.33 32.43 21.76
C TYR A 125 16.68 33.27 22.99
N LYS A 126 17.74 34.07 22.91
CA LYS A 126 18.17 34.97 23.98
C LYS A 126 17.07 35.97 24.32
N GLU A 127 16.46 36.60 23.32
CA GLU A 127 15.39 37.56 23.51
C GLU A 127 14.19 36.96 24.26
N GLN A 128 13.79 35.72 23.93
CA GLN A 128 12.70 35.01 24.59
C GLN A 128 13.00 34.75 26.08
N ILE A 129 14.22 34.33 26.40
CA ILE A 129 14.63 34.11 27.80
C ILE A 129 14.60 35.42 28.57
N LEU A 130 15.21 36.49 28.03
CA LEU A 130 15.25 37.80 28.67
C LEU A 130 13.85 38.42 28.81
N GLU A 131 12.94 38.18 27.87
CA GLU A 131 11.54 38.63 27.97
C GLU A 131 10.80 37.90 29.10
N SER A 132 10.95 36.58 29.19
CA SER A 132 10.38 35.80 30.29
C SER A 132 10.94 36.24 31.65
N GLU A 133 12.25 36.47 31.75
CA GLU A 133 12.87 36.95 32.99
C GLU A 133 12.33 38.32 33.42
N ARG A 134 12.12 39.22 32.46
CA ARG A 134 11.46 40.52 32.71
C ARG A 134 10.02 40.34 33.16
N GLU A 135 9.25 39.46 32.52
CA GLU A 135 7.85 39.20 32.84
C GLU A 135 7.67 38.64 34.26
N PHE A 136 8.48 37.66 34.63
CA PHE A 136 8.42 37.01 35.94
C PHE A 136 9.30 37.67 37.01
N ASN A 137 9.98 38.77 36.66
CA ASN A 137 10.88 39.54 37.52
C ASN A 137 11.90 38.66 38.27
N TYR A 138 12.58 37.79 37.51
CA TYR A 138 13.61 36.87 38.01
C TYR A 138 14.78 36.88 37.02
N VAL A 139 16.00 36.65 37.53
CA VAL A 139 17.19 36.46 36.69
C VAL A 139 17.74 35.06 36.91
N GLY A 140 17.78 34.30 35.82
CA GLY A 140 18.23 32.93 35.78
C GLY A 140 19.64 32.76 35.28
N ARG A 141 20.25 31.62 35.62
CA ARG A 141 21.48 31.19 34.95
C ARG A 141 21.10 30.26 33.80
N HIS A 142 21.09 30.81 32.58
CA HIS A 142 20.75 30.08 31.37
C HIS A 142 22.00 29.82 30.53
N LEU A 143 22.49 28.58 30.56
CA LEU A 143 23.71 28.17 29.85
C LEU A 143 23.36 27.31 28.63
N VAL A 144 23.91 27.67 27.46
CA VAL A 144 23.86 26.87 26.24
C VAL A 144 25.28 26.44 25.88
N SER A 145 25.56 25.14 25.94
CA SER A 145 26.91 24.58 25.72
C SER A 145 28.03 25.23 26.55
N GLY A 146 27.68 25.78 27.72
CA GLY A 146 28.61 26.46 28.64
C GLY A 146 28.69 27.98 28.49
N ILE A 147 27.98 28.56 27.51
CA ILE A 147 27.91 30.01 27.25
C ILE A 147 26.63 30.56 27.91
N ASP A 148 26.73 31.64 28.68
CA ASP A 148 25.56 32.25 29.34
C ASP A 148 24.77 33.15 28.40
N VAL A 149 23.43 33.06 28.44
CA VAL A 149 22.52 33.87 27.61
C VAL A 149 22.68 35.38 27.84
N HIS A 150 23.18 35.78 29.02
CA HIS A 150 23.43 37.17 29.38
C HIS A 150 24.73 37.74 28.79
N GLU A 151 25.57 36.91 28.16
CA GLU A 151 26.76 37.39 27.48
C GLU A 151 26.38 38.30 26.29
N GLU A 152 27.09 39.42 26.12
CA GLU A 152 26.80 40.41 25.08
C GLU A 152 26.85 39.78 23.66
N ASN A 153 27.79 38.85 23.45
CA ASN A 153 28.03 38.18 22.16
C ASN A 153 27.57 36.72 22.14
N PHE A 154 26.64 36.35 23.03
CA PHE A 154 26.11 34.98 23.19
C PHE A 154 25.85 34.27 21.84
N GLU A 155 25.14 34.93 20.93
CA GLU A 155 24.74 34.41 19.63
C GLU A 155 25.94 34.01 18.77
N TYR A 156 26.97 34.86 18.73
CA TYR A 156 28.18 34.60 17.98
C TYR A 156 28.96 33.42 18.55
N LEU A 157 29.12 33.37 19.88
CA LEU A 157 29.87 32.31 20.55
C LEU A 157 29.21 30.94 20.35
N VAL A 158 27.89 30.88 20.41
CA VAL A 158 27.15 29.62 20.18
C VAL A 158 27.26 29.19 18.71
N VAL A 159 27.10 30.12 17.76
CA VAL A 159 27.23 29.82 16.33
C VAL A 159 28.64 29.34 15.98
N GLU A 160 29.68 30.03 16.47
CA GLU A 160 31.09 29.65 16.28
C GLU A 160 31.35 28.24 16.79
N GLN A 161 30.89 27.91 18.00
CA GLN A 161 31.06 26.58 18.57
C GLN A 161 30.32 25.49 17.77
N ILE A 162 29.17 25.80 17.18
CA ILE A 162 28.42 24.87 16.31
C ILE A 162 29.18 24.65 14.99
N GLU A 163 29.71 25.71 14.39
CA GLU A 163 30.47 25.62 13.14
C GLU A 163 31.76 24.83 13.31
N ASP A 164 32.50 25.07 14.39
CA ASP A 164 33.75 24.36 14.68
C ASP A 164 33.51 22.87 14.94
N LYS A 165 32.41 22.51 15.61
CA LYS A 165 32.00 21.10 15.78
C LYS A 165 31.62 20.42 14.46
N LYS A 166 31.14 21.16 13.45
CA LYS A 166 30.86 20.59 12.12
C LYS A 166 32.13 20.33 11.30
N ARG A 167 33.24 21.00 11.64
CA ARG A 167 34.53 20.89 10.94
C ARG A 167 35.39 19.72 11.45
N LEU A 168 35.06 19.18 12.62
CA LEU A 168 35.67 18.00 13.25
C LEU A 168 34.98 16.71 12.80
#